data_AF-A0A939AYN6-F1
#
_entry.id   AF-A0A939AYN6-F1
#
_cell.length_a   1.000
_cell.length_b   1.000
_cell.length_c   1.000
_cell.angle_alpha   90.00
_cell.angle_beta   90.00
_cell.angle_gamma   90.00
#
_symmetry.space_group_name_H-M   'P 1'
#
loop_
_entity.id
_entity.type
_entity.pdbx_description
1 polymer ?
#
loop_
_entity_poly.entity_id
_entity_poly.type
_entity_poly.pdbx_seq_one_letter_code
_entity_poly.pdbx_strand_id
1 'polypeptide(L)'
;MSQADEAAVRFSVERSATVPDRVVLRGADGLSSRLILLAGYDGPGLPEVLTDVAVEPDGTGDSGWRLRSAQGVFRFRATTVEQIDGRPQLWRELHRPFALSARERTTALLLLKLLRLPGATWLLRGWHGLRG
;
A
#
# COMPACT_ATOMS: atom_id res chain seq x y z
N MET A 1 7.74 19.18 29.72
CA MET A 1 6.80 18.56 28.76
C MET A 1 7.50 18.48 27.43
N SER A 2 8.16 17.36 27.13
CA SER A 2 8.88 17.17 25.85
C SER A 2 7.86 16.85 24.78
N GLN A 3 7.66 17.82 23.89
CA GLN A 3 6.96 17.68 22.62
C GLN A 3 7.77 16.67 21.81
N ALA A 4 7.28 15.43 21.75
CA ALA A 4 7.86 14.43 20.86
C ALA A 4 7.78 15.01 19.45
N ASP A 5 8.96 15.06 18.82
CA ASP A 5 9.16 15.42 17.43
C ASP A 5 8.36 14.42 16.59
N GLU A 6 7.08 14.73 16.35
CA GLU A 6 6.18 13.95 15.51
C GLU A 6 6.73 14.13 14.10
N ALA A 7 7.62 13.23 13.70
CA ALA A 7 8.38 13.33 12.47
C ALA A 7 7.42 13.54 11.30
N ALA A 8 7.36 14.77 10.79
CA ALA A 8 6.48 15.17 9.71
C ALA A 8 6.63 14.19 8.53
N VAL A 9 5.54 13.51 8.20
CA VAL A 9 5.55 12.47 7.16
C VAL A 9 5.91 13.14 5.84
N ARG A 10 7.03 12.71 5.25
CA ARG A 10 7.51 13.20 3.95
C ARG A 10 6.84 12.44 2.82
N PHE A 11 6.22 13.17 1.91
CA PHE A 11 5.59 12.65 0.71
C PHE A 11 6.43 12.97 -0.52
N SER A 12 6.81 11.94 -1.28
CA SER A 12 7.36 12.13 -2.63
C SER A 12 6.22 12.24 -3.65
N VAL A 13 6.36 13.17 -4.58
CA VAL A 13 5.38 13.40 -5.64
C VAL A 13 5.84 12.74 -6.93
N GLU A 14 5.11 11.73 -7.37
CA GLU A 14 5.35 11.03 -8.64
C GLU A 14 4.24 11.37 -9.63
N ARG A 15 4.61 11.81 -10.84
CA ARG A 15 3.68 11.91 -11.96
C ARG A 15 3.80 10.67 -12.83
N SER A 16 2.67 10.10 -13.23
CA SER A 16 2.70 8.92 -14.08
C SER A 16 3.14 9.29 -15.50
N ALA A 17 4.19 8.62 -15.98
CA ALA A 17 4.67 8.79 -17.36
C ALA A 17 3.69 8.26 -18.41
N THR A 18 2.82 7.32 -18.03
CA THR A 18 1.83 6.68 -18.92
C THR A 18 0.44 7.29 -18.82
N VAL A 19 0.15 8.03 -17.74
CA VAL A 19 -1.14 8.70 -17.51
C VAL A 19 -0.84 10.11 -17.02
N PRO A 20 -0.77 11.11 -17.91
CA PRO A 20 -0.23 12.43 -17.58
C PRO A 20 -0.99 13.14 -16.45
N ASP A 21 -2.29 12.84 -16.31
CA ASP A 21 -3.17 13.45 -15.31
C ASP A 21 -3.22 12.63 -14.00
N ARG A 22 -2.27 11.72 -13.78
CA ARG A 22 -2.18 10.94 -12.54
C ARG A 22 -1.01 11.40 -11.70
N VAL A 23 -1.30 11.83 -10.48
CA VAL A 23 -0.32 12.19 -9.47
C VAL A 23 -0.42 11.22 -8.30
N VAL A 24 0.72 10.72 -7.83
CA VAL A 24 0.84 9.81 -6.71
C VAL A 24 1.71 10.45 -5.65
N LEU A 25 1.18 10.61 -4.44
CA LEU A 25 1.92 11.08 -3.28
C LEU A 25 2.24 9.87 -2.39
N ARG A 26 3.52 9.59 -2.18
CA ARG A 26 3.97 8.48 -1.33
C ARG A 26 4.59 9.00 -0.06
N GLY A 27 3.89 8.83 1.05
CA GLY A 27 4.37 9.12 2.38
C GLY A 27 4.78 7.84 3.10
N ALA A 28 5.89 7.90 3.83
CA ALA A 28 6.24 6.87 4.80
C ALA A 28 6.81 7.52 6.05
N ASP A 29 6.28 7.10 7.20
CA ASP A 29 6.97 7.23 8.48
C ASP A 29 7.49 5.84 8.88
N GLY A 30 8.37 5.75 9.88
CA GLY A 30 8.98 4.48 10.27
C GLY A 30 7.98 3.39 10.70
N LEU A 31 6.70 3.74 10.92
CA LEU A 31 5.65 2.86 11.40
C LEU A 31 4.51 2.70 10.40
N SER A 32 4.28 3.64 9.50
CA SER A 32 3.11 3.74 8.62
C SER A 32 3.50 4.23 7.23
N SER A 33 2.75 3.81 6.23
CA SER A 33 2.90 4.33 4.86
C SER A 33 1.57 4.90 4.42
N ARG A 34 1.54 6.07 3.80
CA ARG A 34 0.33 6.65 3.22
C ARG A 34 0.54 6.84 1.73
N LEU A 35 -0.39 6.35 0.92
CA LEU A 35 -0.44 6.59 -0.51
C LEU A 35 -1.65 7.46 -0.81
N ILE A 36 -1.45 8.57 -1.52
CA ILE A 36 -2.55 9.40 -2.00
C ILE A 36 -2.51 9.39 -3.51
N LEU A 37 -3.59 8.96 -4.14
CA LEU A 37 -3.72 8.87 -5.58
C LEU A 37 -4.70 9.93 -6.07
N LEU A 38 -4.24 10.78 -6.97
CA LEU A 38 -5.02 11.84 -7.61
C LEU A 38 -5.17 11.48 -9.09
N ALA A 39 -6.38 11.16 -9.53
CA ALA A 39 -6.69 10.84 -10.92
C ALA A 39 -7.40 12.01 -11.60
N GLY A 40 -6.99 12.35 -12.83
CA GLY A 40 -7.50 13.51 -13.54
C GLY A 40 -7.03 14.83 -12.93
N TYR A 41 -5.80 14.87 -12.42
CA TYR A 41 -5.20 16.02 -11.75
C TYR A 41 -5.03 17.19 -12.73
N ASP A 42 -5.79 18.25 -12.50
CA ASP A 42 -5.68 19.53 -13.19
C ASP A 42 -5.44 20.63 -12.15
N GLY A 43 -4.20 21.09 -12.06
CA GLY A 43 -3.75 21.99 -11.00
C GLY A 43 -2.31 22.43 -11.16
N PRO A 44 -1.81 23.25 -10.22
CA PRO A 44 -0.45 23.76 -10.28
C PRO A 44 0.61 22.65 -10.19
N GLY A 45 1.85 22.97 -10.56
CA GLY A 45 2.99 22.13 -10.26
C GLY A 45 3.10 21.91 -8.74
N LEU A 46 3.13 20.66 -8.31
CA LEU A 46 3.42 20.31 -6.92
C LEU A 46 4.95 20.19 -6.75
N PRO A 47 5.51 20.62 -5.62
CA PRO A 47 6.89 20.32 -5.25
C PRO A 47 7.17 18.81 -5.26
N GLU A 48 8.40 18.40 -5.56
CA GLU A 48 8.80 16.98 -5.55
C GLU A 48 8.64 16.33 -4.16
N VAL A 49 8.77 17.14 -3.10
CA VAL A 49 8.65 16.70 -1.72
C VAL A 49 7.67 17.60 -0.97
N LEU A 50 6.72 16.98 -0.28
CA LEU A 50 5.73 17.63 0.58
C LEU A 50 5.80 17.07 2.00
N THR A 51 5.44 17.87 3.01
CA THR A 51 5.32 17.43 4.41
C THR A 51 3.98 17.85 4.99
N ASP A 52 3.49 17.08 5.96
CA ASP A 52 2.21 17.32 6.65
C ASP A 52 1.02 17.44 5.67
N VAL A 53 0.98 16.50 4.72
CA VAL A 53 0.00 16.50 3.64
C VAL A 53 -1.41 16.13 4.15
N ALA A 54 -2.37 17.00 3.88
CA ALA A 54 -3.80 16.77 4.03
C ALA A 54 -4.51 17.13 2.72
N VAL A 55 -5.35 16.22 2.21
CA VAL A 55 -6.15 16.45 1.00
C VAL A 55 -7.62 16.44 1.36
N GLU A 56 -8.32 17.52 1.00
CA GLU A 56 -9.70 17.79 1.38
C GLU A 56 -10.47 18.34 0.17
N PRO A 57 -11.79 18.16 0.08
CA PRO A 57 -12.61 18.86 -0.91
C PRO A 57 -12.58 20.37 -0.65
N ASP A 58 -12.43 21.18 -1.71
CA ASP A 58 -12.34 22.65 -1.61
C ASP A 58 -13.72 23.35 -1.59
N GLY A 59 -14.81 22.58 -1.57
CA GLY A 59 -16.19 23.08 -1.54
C GLY A 59 -16.66 23.74 -2.85
N THR A 60 -15.80 23.81 -3.86
CA THR A 60 -16.06 24.41 -5.16
C THR A 60 -16.41 23.33 -6.20
N GLY A 61 -17.69 22.95 -6.24
CA GLY A 61 -18.22 21.95 -7.17
C GLY A 61 -17.78 20.51 -6.88
N ASP A 62 -18.25 19.57 -7.70
CA ASP A 62 -18.10 18.13 -7.44
C ASP A 62 -16.67 17.58 -7.65
N SER A 63 -15.75 18.40 -8.14
CA SER A 63 -14.39 17.99 -8.53
C SER A 63 -13.29 18.89 -7.98
N GLY A 64 -13.61 19.84 -7.10
CA GLY A 64 -12.67 20.78 -6.50
C GLY A 64 -12.00 20.23 -5.25
N TRP A 65 -10.68 20.23 -5.22
CA TRP A 65 -9.85 19.71 -4.12
C TRP A 65 -8.79 20.71 -3.68
N ARG A 66 -8.39 20.60 -2.42
CA ARG A 66 -7.27 21.34 -1.83
C ARG A 66 -6.29 20.38 -1.17
N LEU A 67 -5.00 20.57 -1.45
CA LEU A 67 -3.90 19.93 -0.76
C LEU A 67 -3.26 20.96 0.16
N ARG A 68 -3.30 20.72 1.46
CA ARG A 68 -2.57 21.48 2.48
C ARG A 68 -1.30 20.72 2.84
N SER A 69 -0.20 21.45 2.91
CA SER A 69 1.13 20.95 3.29
C SER A 69 1.90 22.06 4.01
N ALA A 70 3.05 21.73 4.60
CA ALA A 70 3.94 22.76 5.14
C ALA A 70 4.49 23.70 4.06
N GLN A 71 4.54 23.26 2.80
CA GLN A 71 5.00 24.04 1.64
C GLN A 71 3.94 25.02 1.13
N GLY A 72 2.68 24.86 1.55
CA GLY A 72 1.57 25.73 1.16
C GLY A 72 0.27 24.98 0.89
N VAL A 73 -0.68 25.72 0.33
CA VAL A 73 -2.00 25.22 -0.07
C VAL A 73 -2.13 25.25 -1.58
N PHE A 74 -2.42 24.09 -2.16
CA PHE A 74 -2.57 23.90 -3.60
C PHE A 74 -4.02 23.53 -3.91
N ARG A 75 -4.70 24.33 -4.73
CA ARG A 75 -6.03 24.00 -5.23
C ARG A 75 -5.94 23.34 -6.60
N PHE A 76 -6.70 22.29 -6.81
CA PHE A 76 -6.68 21.50 -8.04
C PHE A 76 -8.05 20.87 -8.28
N ARG A 77 -8.27 20.42 -9.51
CA ARG A 77 -9.38 19.54 -9.86
C ARG A 77 -8.87 18.11 -9.98
N ALA A 78 -9.70 17.16 -9.57
CA ALA A 78 -9.44 15.74 -9.76
C ALA A 78 -10.76 15.00 -9.90
N THR A 79 -10.78 14.02 -10.81
CA THR A 79 -11.91 13.10 -10.98
C THR A 79 -12.04 12.18 -9.78
N THR A 80 -10.92 11.77 -9.19
CA THR A 80 -10.90 10.87 -8.04
C THR A 80 -9.70 11.13 -7.16
N VAL A 81 -9.93 11.10 -5.84
CA VAL A 81 -8.89 11.15 -4.81
C VAL A 81 -9.04 9.93 -3.91
N GLU A 82 -8.03 9.07 -3.89
CA GLU A 82 -7.99 7.89 -3.02
C GLU A 82 -6.86 8.05 -2.00
N GLN A 83 -7.16 7.79 -0.73
CA GLN A 83 -6.18 7.77 0.36
C GLN A 83 -6.08 6.34 0.90
N ILE A 84 -4.89 5.77 0.82
CA ILE A 84 -4.60 4.41 1.25
C ILE A 84 -3.56 4.48 2.36
N ASP A 85 -4.01 4.22 3.58
CA ASP A 85 -3.13 4.08 4.74
C ASP A 85 -2.65 2.64 4.87
N GLY A 86 -1.40 2.41 4.51
CA GLY A 86 -0.68 1.18 4.84
C GLY A 86 -0.33 1.15 6.33
N ARG A 87 -0.89 0.18 7.04
CA ARG A 87 -0.60 -0.11 8.45
C ARG A 87 0.19 -1.41 8.56
N PRO A 88 1.51 -1.40 8.29
CA PRO A 88 2.31 -2.62 8.26
C PRO A 88 2.34 -3.34 9.61
N GLN A 89 2.09 -2.64 10.73
CA GLN A 89 2.03 -3.28 12.05
C GLN A 89 0.80 -4.20 12.18
N LEU A 90 -0.35 -3.81 11.61
CA LEU A 90 -1.55 -4.64 11.57
C LEU A 90 -1.36 -5.90 10.72
N TRP A 91 -0.46 -5.87 9.74
CA TRP A 91 -0.18 -7.03 8.90
C TRP A 91 0.29 -8.24 9.71
N ARG A 92 1.14 -8.03 10.74
CA ARG A 92 1.59 -9.12 11.61
C ARG A 92 0.44 -9.73 12.40
N GLU A 93 -0.48 -8.91 12.89
CA GLU A 93 -1.62 -9.38 13.69
C GLU A 93 -2.64 -10.12 12.82
N LEU A 94 -2.97 -9.57 11.65
CA LEU A 94 -3.86 -10.19 10.67
C LEU A 94 -3.33 -11.54 10.15
N HIS A 95 -2.01 -11.67 9.96
CA HIS A 95 -1.41 -12.92 9.52
C HIS A 95 -1.11 -13.90 10.66
N ARG A 96 -1.17 -13.48 11.93
CA ARG A 96 -0.92 -14.35 13.08
C ARG A 96 -1.72 -15.66 13.07
N PRO A 97 -3.04 -15.67 12.81
CA PRO A 97 -3.79 -16.93 12.73
C PRO A 97 -3.44 -17.78 11.50
N PHE A 98 -2.87 -17.18 10.45
CA PHE A 98 -2.43 -17.89 9.23
C PHE A 98 -0.93 -18.22 9.26
N ALA A 99 -0.23 -17.85 10.32
CA ALA A 99 1.19 -18.12 10.47
C ALA A 99 1.36 -19.60 10.80
N LEU A 100 1.85 -20.37 9.81
CA LEU A 100 2.23 -21.75 10.02
C LEU A 100 3.19 -21.86 11.22
N SER A 101 2.89 -22.75 12.15
CA SER A 101 3.78 -23.14 13.22
C SER A 101 5.08 -23.75 12.65
N ALA A 102 6.15 -23.83 13.45
CA ALA A 102 7.42 -24.39 12.98
C ALA A 102 7.27 -25.81 12.41
N ARG A 103 6.40 -26.62 13.01
CA ARG A 103 6.08 -27.98 12.55
C ARG A 103 5.33 -27.95 11.22
N GLU A 104 4.31 -27.10 11.08
CA GLU A 104 3.54 -26.97 9.83
C GLU A 104 4.38 -26.41 8.68
N ARG A 105 5.31 -25.48 8.95
CA ARG A 105 6.27 -25.00 7.94
C ARG A 105 7.14 -26.14 7.42
N THR A 106 7.62 -26.99 8.32
CA THR A 106 8.44 -28.15 7.95
C THR A 106 7.65 -29.13 7.08
N THR A 107 6.40 -29.41 7.45
CA THR A 107 5.50 -30.25 6.65
C THR A 107 5.16 -29.63 5.29
N ALA A 108 4.84 -28.33 5.24
CA ALA A 108 4.54 -27.63 3.99
C ALA A 108 5.74 -27.60 3.04
N LEU A 109 6.96 -27.40 3.58
CA LEU A 109 8.19 -27.47 2.79
C LEU A 109 8.47 -28.89 2.28
N LEU A 110 8.19 -29.92 3.07
CA LEU A 110 8.29 -31.31 2.64
C LEU A 110 7.29 -31.62 1.52
N LEU A 111 6.03 -31.18 1.65
CA LEU A 111 5.01 -31.36 0.62
C LEU A 111 5.36 -30.60 -0.67
N LEU A 112 5.86 -29.37 -0.58
CA LEU A 112 6.34 -28.61 -1.73
C LEU A 112 7.56 -29.26 -2.39
N LYS A 113 8.49 -29.81 -1.61
CA LYS A 113 9.63 -30.55 -2.14
C LYS A 113 9.18 -31.82 -2.85
N LEU A 114 8.22 -32.56 -2.29
CA LEU A 114 7.62 -33.72 -2.94
C LEU A 114 6.95 -33.31 -4.25
N LEU A 115 6.11 -32.27 -4.27
CA LEU A 115 5.47 -31.75 -5.48
C LEU A 115 6.46 -31.33 -6.59
N ARG A 116 7.68 -30.95 -6.22
CA ARG A 116 8.74 -30.58 -7.18
C ARG A 116 9.50 -31.77 -7.76
N LEU A 117 9.30 -33.00 -7.26
CA LEU A 117 9.93 -34.18 -7.83
C LEU A 117 9.13 -34.69 -9.05
N PRO A 118 9.79 -34.98 -10.19
CA PRO A 118 9.13 -35.60 -11.33
C PRO A 118 8.51 -36.95 -10.91
N GLY A 119 7.18 -37.07 -10.97
CA GLY A 119 6.45 -38.30 -10.60
C GLY A 119 5.76 -38.28 -9.23
N ALA A 120 5.90 -37.24 -8.41
CA ALA A 120 5.24 -37.18 -7.10
C ALA A 120 3.71 -37.07 -7.16
N THR A 121 3.17 -36.52 -8.25
CA THR A 121 1.74 -36.56 -8.56
C THR A 121 1.22 -37.99 -8.73
N TRP A 122 2.06 -38.93 -9.17
CA TRP A 122 1.72 -40.35 -9.32
C TRP A 122 1.65 -41.05 -7.95
N LEU A 123 2.58 -40.72 -7.04
CA LEU A 123 2.54 -41.18 -5.64
C LEU A 123 1.29 -40.70 -4.90
N LEU A 124 0.92 -39.42 -5.06
CA LEU A 124 -0.31 -38.88 -4.47
C LEU A 124 -1.57 -39.54 -5.04
N ARG A 125 -1.58 -39.87 -6.34
CA ARG A 125 -2.68 -40.61 -6.98
C ARG A 125 -2.80 -42.04 -6.46
N GLY A 126 -1.69 -42.75 -6.33
CA GLY A 126 -1.66 -44.12 -5.81
C GLY A 126 -2.10 -44.18 -4.35
N TRP A 127 -1.70 -43.21 -3.54
CA TRP A 127 -2.11 -43.13 -2.13
C TRP A 127 -3.60 -42.80 -1.97
N HIS A 128 -4.17 -41.96 -2.85
CA HIS A 128 -5.62 -41.71 -2.88
C HIS A 128 -6.41 -42.95 -3.31
N GLY A 129 -5.90 -43.75 -4.25
CA GLY A 129 -6.54 -44.98 -4.71
C GLY A 129 -6.52 -46.13 -3.70
N LEU A 130 -5.61 -46.11 -2.70
CA LEU A 130 -5.53 -47.11 -1.63
C LEU A 130 -6.44 -46.79 -0.42
N ARG A 131 -7.08 -45.62 -0.40
CA ARG A 131 -7.96 -45.16 0.68
C ARG A 131 -9.46 -45.13 0.31
N GLY A 132 -9.80 -45.50 -0.92
CA GLY A 132 -11.17 -45.84 -1.32
C GLY A 132 -11.35 -47.34 -1.33
#